data_AF-A0A536WQF9-F1
#
_entry.id   AF-A0A536WQF9-F1
#
_cell.length_a   1.000
_cell.length_b   1.000
_cell.length_c   1.000
_cell.angle_alpha   90.00
_cell.angle_beta   90.00
_cell.angle_gamma   90.00
#
_symmetry.space_group_name_H-M   'P 1'
#
loop_
_entity.id
_entity.type
_entity.pdbx_description
1 polymer ?
#
loop_
_entity_poly.entity_id
_entity_poly.type
_entity_poly.pdbx_seq_one_letter_code
_entity_poly.pdbx_strand_id
1 'polypeptide(L)'
;MPRQVPRPPAARPRPAVGVLGAHVPGNGRRAARRQRFGRRAARQCDSLQAERAERLAVRRGAGSGVGPRLATIGERRKNQNLMWALINRFAKNYTKRELMAILNPLDVPCGPIMSTADLANDEHVRGRDMWVELDHPQRGKWYNVGMPIKLSASPAVIKRSPTLGEHTEEILREVLGYDEARIAALKSAGAFSLPPKTPKKAEAL
;
A
#
# COMPACT_ATOMS: atom_id res chain seq x y z
N MET A 1 17.94 -24.24 -33.52
CA MET A 1 18.50 -22.93 -33.10
C MET A 1 17.35 -22.03 -32.65
N PRO A 2 17.16 -21.72 -31.35
CA PRO A 2 16.06 -20.87 -30.94
C PRO A 2 16.37 -19.40 -31.28
N ARG A 3 15.45 -18.75 -32.01
CA ARG A 3 15.53 -17.32 -32.39
C ARG A 3 15.49 -16.46 -31.13
N GLN A 4 16.54 -15.69 -30.88
CA GLN A 4 16.55 -14.66 -29.85
C GLN A 4 15.63 -13.50 -30.27
N VAL A 5 14.66 -13.17 -29.42
CA VAL A 5 13.83 -11.96 -29.57
C VAL A 5 14.59 -10.81 -28.89
N PRO A 6 14.79 -9.64 -29.55
CA PRO A 6 15.54 -8.55 -28.96
C PRO A 6 14.80 -7.93 -27.77
N ARG A 7 15.54 -7.61 -26.70
CA ARG A 7 15.02 -6.94 -25.50
C ARG A 7 14.61 -5.50 -25.84
N PRO A 8 13.46 -4.99 -25.35
CA PRO A 8 13.10 -3.59 -25.52
C PRO A 8 14.05 -2.67 -24.72
N PRO A 9 14.32 -1.45 -25.22
CA PRO A 9 15.25 -0.52 -24.57
C PRO A 9 14.70 0.00 -23.23
N ALA A 10 15.60 0.23 -22.28
CA ALA A 10 15.28 0.76 -20.96
C ALA A 10 14.57 2.12 -21.05
N ALA A 11 13.42 2.24 -20.37
CA ALA A 11 12.67 3.49 -20.30
C ALA A 11 13.49 4.55 -19.55
N ARG A 12 13.68 5.72 -20.18
CA ARG A 12 14.34 6.88 -19.56
C ARG A 12 13.49 7.45 -18.42
N PRO A 13 14.10 7.95 -17.33
CA PRO A 13 13.36 8.61 -16.26
C PRO A 13 12.69 9.89 -16.76
N ARG A 14 11.38 10.04 -16.51
CA ARG A 14 10.63 11.27 -16.81
C ARG A 14 10.81 12.30 -15.68
N PRO A 15 10.88 13.59 -15.99
CA PRO A 15 11.07 14.63 -14.98
C PRO A 15 9.83 14.76 -14.08
N ALA A 16 10.07 15.03 -12.79
CA ALA A 16 9.05 15.21 -11.78
C ALA A 16 8.22 16.47 -12.07
N VAL A 17 6.91 16.31 -12.25
CA VAL A 17 5.96 17.43 -12.26
C VAL A 17 5.44 17.59 -10.84
N GLY A 18 5.85 18.69 -10.19
CA GLY A 18 5.40 19.05 -8.85
C GLY A 18 3.90 19.35 -8.84
N VAL A 19 3.17 18.69 -7.94
CA VAL A 19 1.77 19.04 -7.64
C VAL A 19 1.76 19.95 -6.42
N LEU A 20 1.41 21.21 -6.67
CA LEU A 20 1.22 22.26 -5.67
C LEU A 20 0.02 21.90 -4.78
N GLY A 21 0.26 21.60 -3.50
CA GLY A 21 -0.78 21.29 -2.53
C GLY A 21 -1.39 22.57 -1.93
N ALA A 22 -2.66 22.84 -2.25
CA ALA A 22 -3.44 23.89 -1.60
C ALA A 22 -3.71 23.53 -0.12
N HIS A 23 -3.37 24.46 0.78
CA HIS A 23 -3.56 24.36 2.22
C HIS A 23 -5.00 24.72 2.59
N VAL A 24 -5.76 23.78 3.18
CA VAL A 24 -7.05 24.05 3.82
C VAL A 24 -6.87 23.91 5.33
N PRO A 25 -7.04 24.98 6.13
CA PRO A 25 -6.82 24.92 7.57
C PRO A 25 -8.04 24.33 8.29
N GLY A 26 -7.84 23.23 9.03
CA GLY A 26 -8.91 22.47 9.68
C GLY A 26 -8.57 22.03 11.11
N ASN A 27 -8.79 22.93 12.05
CA ASN A 27 -9.12 22.80 13.48
C ASN A 27 -8.50 21.66 14.33
N GLY A 28 -7.74 22.07 15.36
CA GLY A 28 -6.81 21.29 16.20
C GLY A 28 -7.37 20.21 17.14
N ARG A 29 -8.54 19.62 16.88
CA ARG A 29 -9.11 18.56 17.74
C ARG A 29 -8.96 17.12 17.21
N ARG A 30 -8.45 16.92 15.98
CA ARG A 30 -8.17 15.57 15.43
C ARG A 30 -6.74 15.06 15.68
N ALA A 31 -5.81 15.91 16.12
CA ALA A 31 -4.42 15.53 16.34
C ALA A 31 -4.26 14.43 17.41
N ALA A 32 -5.12 14.43 18.45
CA ALA A 32 -5.06 13.46 19.54
C ALA A 32 -5.49 12.02 19.12
N ARG A 33 -6.29 11.85 18.06
CA ARG A 33 -6.66 10.50 17.56
C ARG A 33 -5.65 9.91 16.58
N ARG A 34 -4.86 10.73 15.88
CA ARG A 34 -3.82 10.26 14.94
C ARG A 34 -2.62 9.60 15.63
N GLN A 35 -2.35 9.91 16.90
CA GLN A 35 -1.20 9.35 17.63
C GLN A 35 -1.40 7.91 18.15
N ARG A 36 -2.60 7.34 18.09
CA ARG A 36 -2.86 5.98 18.62
C ARG A 36 -2.47 4.84 17.68
N PHE A 37 -2.34 5.09 16.37
CA PHE A 37 -2.00 4.04 15.40
C PHE A 37 -0.49 3.79 15.24
N GLY A 38 0.36 4.77 15.57
CA GLY A 38 1.82 4.64 15.45
C GLY A 38 2.51 3.76 16.52
N ARG A 39 1.76 3.09 17.41
CA ARG A 39 2.32 2.43 18.61
C ARG A 39 2.34 0.89 18.60
N ARG A 40 2.09 0.24 17.47
CA ARG A 40 2.02 -1.25 17.41
C ARG A 40 3.15 -1.90 16.60
N ALA A 41 4.36 -1.34 16.61
CA ALA A 41 5.45 -1.81 15.74
C ALA A 41 6.15 -3.09 16.23
N ALA A 42 5.71 -3.69 17.34
CA ALA A 42 6.42 -4.83 17.90
C ALA A 42 5.46 -5.87 18.48
N ARG A 43 5.07 -6.86 17.66
CA ARG A 43 4.50 -8.13 18.14
C ARG A 43 5.09 -9.36 17.44
N GLN A 44 6.11 -9.19 16.59
CA GLN A 44 6.76 -10.27 15.84
C GLN A 44 8.25 -10.36 16.18
N CYS A 45 8.60 -10.26 17.46
CA CYS A 45 9.98 -10.44 17.90
C CYS A 45 10.05 -11.75 18.69
N ASP A 46 10.51 -12.82 18.04
CA ASP A 46 10.84 -14.07 18.72
C ASP A 46 11.97 -13.81 19.74
N SER A 47 12.03 -14.63 20.79
CA SER A 47 12.80 -14.36 22.01
C SER A 47 14.33 -14.18 21.86
N LEU A 48 14.90 -14.52 20.69
CA LEU A 48 16.30 -14.24 20.33
C LEU A 48 16.50 -12.83 19.74
N GLN A 49 15.47 -12.30 19.09
CA GLN A 49 15.50 -11.00 18.41
C GLN A 49 15.25 -9.84 19.38
N ALA A 50 14.42 -10.10 20.40
CA ALA A 50 14.21 -9.18 21.52
C ALA A 50 15.52 -8.94 22.30
N GLU A 51 16.39 -9.94 22.40
CA GLU A 51 17.67 -9.84 23.11
C GLU A 51 18.64 -8.85 22.45
N ARG A 52 18.70 -8.83 21.11
CA ARG A 52 19.56 -7.89 20.36
C ARG A 52 19.05 -6.45 20.47
N ALA A 53 17.74 -6.26 20.34
CA ALA A 53 17.09 -4.95 20.51
C ALA A 53 17.24 -4.43 21.95
N GLU A 54 17.12 -5.32 22.94
CA GLU A 54 17.27 -5.01 24.36
C GLU A 54 18.71 -4.67 24.73
N ARG A 55 19.70 -5.47 24.29
CA ARG A 55 21.13 -5.19 24.50
C ARG A 55 21.52 -3.82 23.94
N LEU A 56 20.93 -3.40 22.82
CA LEU A 56 21.13 -2.06 22.28
C LEU A 56 20.46 -0.97 23.12
N ALA A 57 19.21 -1.17 23.52
CA ALA A 57 18.49 -0.22 24.37
C ALA A 57 19.24 0.01 25.68
N VAL A 58 19.77 -1.05 26.29
CA VAL A 58 20.62 -1.02 27.48
C VAL A 58 21.95 -0.32 27.19
N ARG A 59 22.66 -0.67 26.11
CA ARG A 59 23.96 -0.06 25.73
C ARG A 59 23.85 1.43 25.38
N ARG A 60 22.70 1.90 24.91
CA ARG A 60 22.45 3.30 24.52
C ARG A 60 21.65 4.10 25.57
N GLY A 61 21.54 3.61 26.80
CA GLY A 61 21.09 4.41 27.94
C GLY A 61 19.64 4.22 28.42
N ALA A 62 18.97 3.10 28.09
CA ALA A 62 17.62 2.81 28.60
C ALA A 62 17.58 2.28 30.07
N GLY A 63 18.72 2.01 30.69
CA GLY A 63 18.84 1.50 32.06
C GLY A 63 20.01 0.51 32.22
N SER A 64 20.36 0.19 33.47
CA SER A 64 21.46 -0.70 33.85
C SER A 64 21.36 -2.09 33.20
N GLY A 65 22.53 -2.71 32.98
CA GLY A 65 22.77 -3.97 32.26
C GLY A 65 21.71 -5.07 32.44
N VAL A 66 21.64 -5.98 31.46
CA VAL A 66 20.75 -7.16 31.42
C VAL A 66 20.71 -7.84 32.79
N GLY A 67 19.74 -7.47 33.62
CA GLY A 67 19.61 -8.03 34.97
C GLY A 67 19.26 -9.51 34.87
N PRO A 68 19.38 -10.28 35.96
CA PRO A 68 19.05 -11.71 35.96
C PRO A 68 17.66 -12.00 35.37
N ARG A 69 16.72 -11.05 35.53
CA ARG A 69 15.34 -11.15 35.02
C ARG A 69 15.19 -11.17 33.49
N LEU A 70 16.22 -10.84 32.73
CA LEU A 70 16.19 -10.77 31.26
C LEU A 70 17.34 -11.56 30.61
N ALA A 71 18.12 -12.30 31.40
CA ALA A 71 19.30 -13.02 30.94
C ALA A 71 18.93 -14.18 30.00
N THR A 72 17.95 -15.01 30.38
CA THR A 72 17.51 -16.15 29.57
C THR A 72 16.21 -15.89 28.83
N ILE A 73 15.99 -16.65 27.75
CA ILE A 73 14.71 -16.64 27.01
C ILE A 73 13.52 -16.91 27.94
N GLY A 74 13.66 -17.88 28.85
CA GLY A 74 12.60 -18.24 29.80
C GLY A 74 12.24 -17.08 30.73
N GLU A 75 13.22 -16.34 31.21
CA GLU A 75 13.00 -15.17 32.07
C GLU A 75 12.44 -13.98 31.30
N ARG A 76 12.91 -13.73 30.08
CA ARG A 76 12.34 -12.70 29.19
C ARG A 76 10.86 -12.96 28.90
N ARG A 77 10.45 -14.22 28.73
CA ARG A 77 9.04 -14.60 28.55
C ARG A 77 8.20 -14.35 29.81
N LYS A 78 8.74 -14.59 31.00
CA LYS A 78 8.06 -14.27 32.27
C LYS A 78 7.97 -12.76 32.50
N ASN A 79 8.97 -11.99 32.04
CA ASN A 79 9.10 -10.55 32.26
C ASN A 79 8.82 -9.70 31.01
N GLN A 80 7.92 -10.15 30.12
CA GLN A 80 7.60 -9.47 28.86
C GLN A 80 7.23 -7.99 29.04
N ASN A 81 6.46 -7.66 30.08
CA ASN A 81 6.03 -6.28 30.34
C ASN A 81 7.22 -5.35 30.62
N LEU A 82 8.22 -5.83 31.37
CA LEU A 82 9.44 -5.07 31.65
C LEU A 82 10.26 -4.86 30.37
N MET A 83 10.42 -5.92 29.58
CA MET A 83 11.12 -5.86 28.28
C MET A 83 10.46 -4.85 27.33
N TRP A 84 9.13 -4.90 27.18
CA TRP A 84 8.39 -3.94 26.37
C TRP A 84 8.47 -2.52 26.91
N ALA A 85 8.50 -2.32 28.23
CA ALA A 85 8.65 -1.00 28.82
C ALA A 85 10.01 -0.37 28.47
N LEU A 86 11.09 -1.14 28.54
CA LEU A 86 12.45 -0.70 28.19
C LEU A 86 12.57 -0.37 26.70
N ILE A 87 12.09 -1.27 25.83
CA ILE A 87 12.11 -1.05 24.36
C ILE A 87 11.27 0.18 23.99
N ASN A 88 10.08 0.34 24.57
CA ASN A 88 9.24 1.50 24.31
C ASN A 88 9.84 2.81 24.83
N ARG A 89 10.55 2.78 25.96
CA ARG A 89 11.26 3.97 26.48
C ARG A 89 12.33 4.42 25.51
N PHE A 90 13.09 3.48 24.95
CA PHE A 90 14.10 3.75 23.93
C PHE A 90 13.48 4.24 22.61
N ALA A 91 12.48 3.51 22.10
CA ALA A 91 11.86 3.77 20.80
C ALA A 91 11.14 5.13 20.71
N LYS A 92 10.64 5.68 21.84
CA LYS A 92 9.95 6.98 21.87
C LYS A 92 10.81 8.17 21.44
N ASN A 93 12.14 8.03 21.52
CA ASN A 93 13.06 9.11 21.19
C ASN A 93 13.38 9.20 19.70
N TYR A 94 12.86 8.27 18.89
CA TYR A 94 13.17 8.17 17.46
C TYR A 94 11.90 8.10 16.62
N THR A 95 11.97 8.60 15.40
CA THR A 95 10.94 8.33 14.40
C THR A 95 11.00 6.88 13.90
N LYS A 96 9.92 6.42 13.27
CA LYS A 96 9.82 5.04 12.74
C LYS A 96 10.95 4.66 11.76
N ARG A 97 11.45 5.62 10.96
CA ARG A 97 12.52 5.38 9.98
C ARG A 97 13.92 5.44 10.61
N GLU A 98 14.14 6.37 11.53
CA GLU A 98 15.40 6.45 12.29
C GLU A 98 15.61 5.22 13.16
N LEU A 99 14.55 4.76 13.83
CA LEU A 99 14.61 3.54 14.64
C LEU A 99 14.97 2.32 13.78
N MET A 100 14.39 2.19 12.59
CA MET A 100 14.73 1.13 11.64
C MET A 100 16.20 1.23 11.18
N ALA A 101 16.70 2.44 10.87
CA ALA A 101 18.09 2.66 10.50
C ALA A 101 19.09 2.30 11.61
N ILE A 102 18.69 2.46 12.88
CA ILE A 102 19.49 2.07 14.05
C ILE A 102 19.49 0.54 14.25
N LEU A 103 18.36 -0.12 14.03
CA LEU A 103 18.15 -1.53 14.33
C LEU A 103 18.61 -2.47 13.20
N ASN A 104 18.51 -2.05 11.94
CA ASN A 104 18.89 -2.88 10.78
C ASN A 104 20.36 -3.34 10.79
N PRO A 105 21.37 -2.48 11.09
CA PRO A 105 22.77 -2.92 11.16
C PRO A 105 23.07 -3.92 12.29
N LEU A 106 22.11 -4.14 13.18
CA LEU A 106 22.23 -5.01 14.35
C LEU A 106 21.46 -6.32 14.16
N ASP A 107 20.98 -6.59 12.95
CA ASP A 107 20.17 -7.76 12.61
C ASP A 107 18.98 -7.96 13.54
N VAL A 108 18.36 -6.83 13.92
CA VAL A 108 17.07 -6.83 14.62
C VAL A 108 15.98 -6.69 13.57
N PRO A 109 15.15 -7.73 13.34
CA PRO A 109 14.06 -7.63 12.39
C PRO A 109 13.02 -6.67 12.93
N CYS A 110 12.92 -5.53 12.27
CA CYS A 110 11.95 -4.50 12.58
C CYS A 110 11.46 -3.85 11.29
N GLY A 111 10.21 -3.41 11.29
CA GLY A 111 9.60 -2.72 10.17
C GLY A 111 8.72 -1.58 10.66
N PRO A 112 8.74 -0.42 9.99
CA PRO A 112 7.85 0.67 10.34
C PRO A 112 6.41 0.27 10.05
N ILE A 113 5.48 0.66 10.91
CA ILE A 113 4.06 0.62 10.55
C ILE A 113 3.80 1.75 9.56
N MET A 114 3.39 1.38 8.36
CA MET A 114 3.09 2.30 7.28
C MET A 114 1.60 2.65 7.30
N SER A 115 1.28 3.95 7.24
CA SER A 115 -0.07 4.42 6.95
C SER A 115 -0.32 4.39 5.43
N THR A 116 -1.59 4.54 5.02
CA THR A 116 -1.95 4.62 3.60
C THR A 116 -1.26 5.79 2.89
N ALA A 117 -1.10 6.93 3.57
CA ALA A 117 -0.40 8.08 3.04
C ALA A 117 1.12 7.84 2.89
N ASP A 118 1.71 7.04 3.79
CA ASP A 118 3.12 6.64 3.65
C ASP A 118 3.28 5.69 2.46
N LEU A 119 2.41 4.68 2.34
CA LEU A 119 2.45 3.69 1.24
C LEU A 119 2.27 4.35 -0.12
N ALA A 120 1.35 5.31 -0.25
CA ALA A 120 1.11 6.02 -1.50
C ALA A 120 2.33 6.85 -1.97
N ASN A 121 3.22 7.21 -1.04
CA ASN A 121 4.41 8.02 -1.29
C ASN A 121 5.72 7.23 -1.21
N ASP A 122 5.66 5.93 -0.98
CA ASP A 122 6.85 5.11 -0.78
C ASP A 122 7.51 4.75 -2.13
N GLU A 123 8.81 5.02 -2.23
CA GLU A 123 9.59 4.78 -3.44
C GLU A 123 9.71 3.30 -3.78
N HIS A 124 9.78 2.41 -2.78
CA HIS A 124 9.83 0.97 -3.03
C HIS A 124 8.50 0.45 -3.55
N VAL A 125 7.37 0.97 -3.04
CA VAL A 125 6.03 0.61 -3.55
C VAL A 125 5.85 1.07 -4.99
N ARG A 126 6.29 2.31 -5.31
CA ARG A 126 6.25 2.85 -6.68
C ARG A 126 7.17 2.09 -7.63
N GLY A 127 8.41 1.84 -7.23
CA GLY A 127 9.40 1.11 -8.04
C GLY A 127 9.05 -0.35 -8.30
N ARG A 128 8.09 -0.92 -7.55
CA ARG A 128 7.54 -2.26 -7.78
C ARG A 128 6.23 -2.27 -8.54
N ASP A 129 5.81 -1.15 -9.13
CA ASP A 129 4.54 -1.01 -9.84
C ASP A 129 3.35 -1.52 -9.02
N MET A 130 3.37 -1.26 -7.70
CA MET A 130 2.28 -1.65 -6.79
C MET A 130 1.21 -0.54 -6.68
N TRP A 131 1.51 0.64 -7.21
CA TRP A 131 0.61 1.78 -7.26
C TRP A 131 0.53 2.24 -8.72
N VAL A 132 -0.53 1.86 -9.42
CA VAL A 132 -0.69 2.10 -10.85
C VAL A 132 -1.72 3.20 -11.06
N GLU A 133 -1.32 4.29 -11.70
CA GLU A 133 -2.25 5.36 -12.10
C GLU A 133 -3.01 4.93 -13.35
N LEU A 134 -4.33 4.91 -13.27
CA LEU A 134 -5.23 4.58 -14.36
C LEU A 134 -6.16 5.76 -14.61
N ASP A 135 -6.50 6.00 -15.86
CA ASP A 135 -7.52 6.97 -16.24
C ASP A 135 -8.83 6.26 -16.54
N HIS A 136 -9.94 6.80 -16.03
CA HIS A 136 -11.28 6.24 -16.24
C HIS A 136 -12.21 7.31 -16.81
N PRO A 137 -12.90 7.05 -17.95
CA PRO A 137 -13.66 8.08 -18.67
C PRO A 137 -14.64 8.91 -17.83
N GLN A 138 -15.25 8.30 -16.81
CA GLN A 138 -16.24 8.96 -15.95
C GLN A 138 -15.68 9.52 -14.63
N ARG A 139 -14.51 9.04 -14.19
CA ARG A 139 -13.96 9.33 -12.85
C ARG A 139 -12.68 10.17 -12.91
N GLY A 140 -12.02 10.20 -14.07
CA GLY A 140 -10.69 10.73 -14.24
C GLY A 140 -9.61 9.80 -13.67
N LYS A 141 -8.45 10.37 -13.42
CA LYS A 141 -7.27 9.64 -12.92
C LYS A 141 -7.47 9.14 -11.49
N TRP A 142 -7.07 7.91 -11.25
CA TRP A 142 -7.10 7.28 -9.93
C TRP A 142 -5.99 6.25 -9.81
N TYR A 143 -5.69 5.85 -8.58
CA TYR A 143 -4.68 4.83 -8.30
C TYR A 143 -5.32 3.48 -7.98
N ASN A 144 -4.84 2.45 -8.67
CA ASN A 144 -5.18 1.07 -8.43
C ASN A 144 -3.98 0.29 -7.88
N VAL A 145 -4.26 -0.81 -7.19
CA VAL A 145 -3.23 -1.70 -6.66
C VAL A 145 -2.64 -2.53 -7.80
N GLY A 146 -1.31 -2.60 -7.84
CA GLY A 146 -0.55 -3.36 -8.81
C GLY A 146 -0.63 -4.88 -8.64
N MET A 147 -0.11 -5.63 -9.61
CA MET A 147 0.01 -7.09 -9.51
C MET A 147 1.17 -7.44 -8.57
N PRO A 148 0.93 -8.13 -7.43
CA PRO A 148 1.98 -8.48 -6.47
C PRO A 148 2.96 -9.53 -7.03
N ILE A 149 2.49 -10.39 -7.94
CA ILE A 149 3.31 -11.44 -8.57
C ILE A 149 3.96 -10.86 -9.84
N LYS A 150 5.28 -10.77 -9.85
CA LYS A 150 6.05 -10.28 -11.00
C LYS A 150 6.57 -11.47 -11.81
N LEU A 151 6.02 -11.66 -13.01
CA LEU A 151 6.44 -12.71 -13.93
C LEU A 151 7.29 -12.10 -15.04
N SER A 152 8.53 -12.56 -15.20
CA SER A 152 9.49 -12.03 -16.18
C SER A 152 9.09 -12.31 -17.63
N ALA A 153 8.45 -13.46 -17.89
CA ALA A 153 8.03 -13.87 -19.23
C ALA A 153 6.62 -13.36 -19.63
N SER A 154 5.77 -13.04 -18.65
CA SER A 154 4.39 -12.61 -18.88
C SER A 154 3.98 -11.53 -17.87
N PRO A 155 4.45 -10.29 -18.04
CA PRO A 155 4.10 -9.21 -17.13
C PRO A 155 2.60 -8.92 -17.19
N ALA A 156 1.95 -8.88 -16.02
CA ALA A 156 0.54 -8.55 -15.93
C ALA A 156 0.32 -7.06 -16.25
N VAL A 157 -0.54 -6.78 -17.24
CA VAL A 157 -0.93 -5.42 -17.60
C VAL A 157 -2.25 -5.09 -16.93
N ILE A 158 -2.22 -4.08 -16.06
CA ILE A 158 -3.42 -3.58 -15.39
C ILE A 158 -4.04 -2.50 -16.24
N LYS A 159 -5.32 -2.69 -16.59
CA LYS A 159 -6.11 -1.74 -17.36
C LYS A 159 -7.26 -1.21 -16.51
N ARG A 160 -7.86 -0.10 -16.94
CA ARG A 160 -9.08 0.42 -16.32
C ARG A 160 -10.22 -0.60 -16.40
N SER A 161 -11.17 -0.49 -15.49
CA SER A 161 -12.44 -1.19 -15.62
C SER A 161 -13.20 -0.69 -16.87
N PRO A 162 -13.93 -1.57 -17.56
CA PRO A 162 -14.85 -1.15 -18.61
C PRO A 162 -16.03 -0.37 -18.03
N THR A 163 -16.61 0.50 -18.86
CA THR A 163 -17.87 1.16 -18.58
C THR A 163 -19.04 0.21 -18.85
N LEU A 164 -20.21 0.54 -18.30
CA LEU A 164 -21.40 -0.29 -18.50
C LEU A 164 -21.75 -0.33 -19.99
N GLY A 165 -21.75 -1.54 -20.57
CA GLY A 165 -22.10 -1.77 -21.97
C GLY A 165 -20.99 -1.51 -22.99
N GLU A 166 -19.76 -1.19 -22.55
CA GLU A 166 -18.66 -0.79 -23.44
C GLU A 166 -18.34 -1.82 -24.53
N HIS A 167 -18.38 -3.11 -24.18
CA HIS A 167 -18.06 -4.21 -25.10
C HIS A 167 -19.29 -5.00 -25.56
N THR A 168 -20.51 -4.49 -25.34
CA THR A 168 -21.73 -5.25 -25.66
C THR A 168 -21.85 -5.51 -27.16
N GLU A 169 -21.70 -4.47 -28.00
CA GLU A 169 -21.83 -4.61 -29.46
C GLU A 169 -20.67 -5.44 -30.04
N GLU A 170 -19.45 -5.27 -29.52
CA GLU A 170 -18.28 -6.08 -29.87
C GLU A 170 -18.54 -7.57 -29.63
N ILE A 171 -19.00 -7.96 -28.43
CA ILE A 171 -19.26 -9.36 -28.08
C ILE A 171 -20.43 -9.94 -28.90
N LEU A 172 -21.53 -9.20 -29.06
CA LEU A 172 -22.69 -9.66 -29.83
C LEU A 172 -22.31 -9.93 -31.29
N ARG A 173 -21.44 -9.10 -31.87
CA ARG A 173 -21.00 -9.25 -33.26
C ARG A 173 -19.91 -10.31 -33.41
N GLU A 174 -18.84 -10.21 -32.63
CA GLU A 174 -17.60 -10.97 -32.87
C GLU A 174 -17.61 -12.34 -32.20
N VAL A 175 -18.32 -12.49 -31.08
CA VAL A 175 -18.39 -13.76 -30.33
C VAL A 175 -19.67 -14.52 -30.66
N LEU A 176 -20.82 -13.83 -30.71
CA LEU A 176 -22.12 -14.47 -30.98
C LEU A 176 -22.53 -14.46 -32.45
N GLY A 177 -21.84 -13.70 -33.31
CA GLY A 177 -22.10 -13.66 -34.75
C GLY A 177 -23.44 -13.02 -35.13
N TYR A 178 -23.98 -12.11 -34.30
CA TYR A 178 -25.22 -11.42 -34.63
C TYR A 178 -24.99 -10.36 -35.71
N ASP A 179 -25.94 -10.27 -36.63
CA ASP A 179 -25.98 -9.21 -37.64
C ASP A 179 -26.46 -7.88 -37.04
N GLU A 180 -26.19 -6.79 -37.76
CA GLU A 180 -26.55 -5.45 -37.30
C GLU A 180 -28.06 -5.30 -37.06
N ALA A 181 -28.88 -5.98 -37.87
CA ALA A 181 -30.33 -5.96 -37.75
C ALA A 181 -30.80 -6.56 -36.41
N ARG A 182 -30.26 -7.72 -36.02
CA ARG A 182 -30.61 -8.34 -34.73
C ARG A 182 -30.09 -7.54 -33.55
N ILE A 183 -28.89 -6.97 -33.64
CA ILE A 183 -28.35 -6.11 -32.57
C ILE A 183 -29.24 -4.87 -32.39
N ALA A 184 -29.67 -4.23 -33.48
CA ALA A 184 -30.57 -3.08 -33.44
C ALA A 184 -31.94 -3.43 -32.83
N ALA A 185 -32.51 -4.59 -33.17
CA ALA A 185 -33.77 -5.06 -32.61
C ALA A 185 -33.68 -5.34 -31.08
N LEU A 186 -32.57 -5.91 -30.61
CA LEU A 186 -32.36 -6.12 -29.17
C LEU A 186 -32.17 -4.80 -28.42
N LYS A 187 -31.50 -3.83 -29.06
CA LYS A 187 -31.30 -2.50 -28.51
C LYS A 187 -32.63 -1.75 -28.38
N SER A 188 -33.50 -1.81 -29.39
CA SER A 188 -34.83 -1.18 -29.36
C SER A 188 -35.79 -1.85 -28.38
N ALA A 189 -35.66 -3.18 -28.19
CA ALA A 189 -36.39 -3.92 -27.17
C ALA A 189 -35.92 -3.63 -25.73
N GLY A 190 -34.86 -2.84 -25.55
CA GLY A 190 -34.34 -2.44 -24.24
C GLY A 190 -33.50 -3.50 -23.54
N ALA A 191 -32.98 -4.51 -24.26
CA ALA A 191 -32.27 -5.64 -23.67
C ALA A 191 -30.98 -5.26 -22.93
N PHE A 192 -30.30 -4.19 -23.36
CA PHE A 192 -29.03 -3.72 -22.77
C PHE A 192 -28.88 -2.19 -22.78
N SER A 193 -29.96 -1.44 -23.04
CA SER A 193 -29.96 0.01 -22.90
C SER A 193 -30.02 0.42 -21.42
N LEU A 194 -29.35 1.52 -21.07
CA LEU A 194 -29.47 2.13 -19.74
C LEU A 194 -30.95 2.51 -19.48
N PRO A 195 -31.53 2.15 -18.32
CA PRO A 195 -32.79 2.75 -17.91
C PRO A 195 -32.58 4.27 -17.75
N PRO A 196 -33.59 5.10 -18.04
CA PRO A 196 -33.48 6.54 -17.90
C PRO A 196 -33.05 6.89 -16.47
N LYS A 197 -31.93 7.63 -16.32
CA LYS A 197 -31.44 8.06 -15.02
C LYS A 197 -32.50 8.92 -14.35
N THR A 198 -33.04 8.46 -13.22
CA THR A 198 -33.82 9.34 -12.34
C THR A 198 -32.89 10.44 -11.83
N PRO A 199 -33.23 11.73 -11.98
CA PRO A 199 -32.40 12.81 -11.46
C PRO A 199 -32.26 12.63 -9.94
N LYS A 200 -31.02 12.67 -9.42
CA LYS A 200 -30.80 12.72 -7.98
C LYS A 200 -31.46 13.99 -7.47
N LYS A 201 -32.32 13.89 -6.44
CA LYS A 201 -32.81 15.07 -5.71
C LYS A 201 -31.59 15.90 -5.32
N ALA A 202 -31.55 17.15 -5.76
CA ALA A 202 -30.52 18.08 -5.32
C ALA A 202 -30.56 18.11 -3.78
N GLU A 203 -29.43 17.79 -3.13
CA GLU A 203 -29.27 18.00 -1.70
C GLU A 203 -29.42 19.51 -1.48
N ALA A 204 -30.56 19.90 -0.91
CA ALA A 204 -30.78 21.25 -0.41
C ALA A 204 -29.73 21.51 0.67
N LEU A 205 -28.90 22.52 0.44
CA LEU A 205 -27.94 23.07 1.38
C LEU A 205 -28.24 24.56 1.55
#